data_AF-A0A2M6RBA4-F1
#
_entry.id   AF-A0A2M6RBA4-F1
#
_cell.length_a   1.000
_cell.length_b   1.000
_cell.length_c   1.000
_cell.angle_alpha   90.00
_cell.angle_beta   90.00
_cell.angle_gamma   90.00
#
_symmetry.space_group_name_H-M   'P 1'
#
loop_
_entity.id
_entity.type
_entity.pdbx_description
1 polymer ?
#
loop_
_entity_poly.entity_id
_entity_poly.type
_entity_poly.pdbx_seq_one_letter_code
_entity_poly.pdbx_strand_id
1 'polypeptide(L)'
;MTKMSKREYLIQLKKKYWRSGKKQKTQLLDDFCEFTKYHRKYALSLLNKPLPKKWKRYQPRTKHYDSATVDALLILWRTADEICAERLHPFIEELLDKLIECQEITVSPEVRLKLLKISLGTVKKIISKTKHRTLVKIGGTTKPGSLLKSQIAIRYLPWEEVDPGWCETDTVAHCGGDVSGEFIYSLNVIDIATGWSEQAAIWGKGEQATKEQVDRIRSRMPFTLLGLNPDNGSEFINWQLFRYCQKNEINLTRSRAYHKNDNAHIEQKNWTAVRQLLGYSRFDKRIQQEMFNDLYVNEWRFYLNFFQPTMKLKEKIKDTKTGRSRKKYYQAKTPFRRLLEHPKTTQEQKDLLLSIYASLNPIQLQQQINKKLELIRKTLK
;
A
#
# COMPACT_ATOMS: atom_id res chain seq x y z
N MET A 1 29.13 -5.41 -36.42
CA MET A 1 30.36 -6.22 -36.15
C MET A 1 30.29 -6.84 -34.76
N THR A 2 30.52 -8.14 -34.63
CA THR A 2 30.42 -8.85 -33.35
C THR A 2 31.68 -8.64 -32.50
N LYS A 3 31.57 -8.81 -31.17
CA LYS A 3 32.72 -8.72 -30.25
C LYS A 3 33.76 -9.82 -30.52
N MET A 4 33.36 -10.94 -31.13
CA MET A 4 34.24 -12.04 -31.50
C MET A 4 35.16 -11.67 -32.67
N SER A 5 34.61 -11.10 -33.76
CA SER A 5 35.42 -10.73 -34.94
C SER A 5 36.49 -9.69 -34.61
N LYS A 6 36.16 -8.70 -33.77
CA LYS A 6 37.14 -7.70 -33.28
C LYS A 6 38.29 -8.34 -32.49
N ARG A 7 38.04 -9.42 -31.76
CA ARG A 7 39.05 -10.12 -30.94
C ARG A 7 39.94 -11.01 -31.79
N GLU A 8 39.38 -11.72 -32.76
CA GLU A 8 40.15 -12.53 -33.72
C GLU A 8 41.12 -11.64 -34.50
N TYR A 9 40.63 -10.50 -34.99
CA TYR A 9 41.45 -9.50 -35.65
C TYR A 9 42.53 -8.94 -34.70
N LEU A 10 42.19 -8.62 -33.45
CA LEU A 10 43.15 -8.18 -32.44
C LEU A 10 44.25 -9.22 -32.14
N ILE A 11 43.91 -10.51 -32.09
CA ILE A 11 44.89 -11.60 -31.86
C ILE A 11 45.90 -11.66 -33.00
N GLN A 12 45.44 -11.60 -34.25
CA GLN A 12 46.32 -11.60 -35.41
C GLN A 12 47.15 -10.31 -35.51
N LEU A 13 46.52 -9.16 -35.29
CA LEU A 13 47.16 -7.86 -35.37
C LEU A 13 48.22 -7.70 -34.27
N LYS A 14 48.00 -8.22 -33.07
CA LYS A 14 48.98 -8.20 -31.98
C LYS A 14 50.27 -8.94 -32.35
N LYS A 15 50.19 -10.11 -33.00
CA LYS A 15 51.39 -10.85 -33.46
C LYS A 15 52.22 -10.03 -34.47
N LYS A 16 51.53 -9.37 -35.42
CA LYS A 16 52.17 -8.51 -36.43
C LYS A 16 52.75 -7.24 -35.79
N TYR A 17 51.96 -6.56 -34.95
CA TYR A 17 52.32 -5.33 -34.27
C TYR A 17 53.61 -5.45 -33.46
N TRP A 18 53.80 -6.56 -32.72
CA TRP A 18 55.02 -6.75 -31.91
C TRP A 18 56.28 -7.07 -32.75
N ARG A 19 56.14 -7.55 -33.99
CA ARG A 19 57.25 -7.84 -34.91
C ARG A 19 57.59 -6.68 -35.86
N SER A 20 56.75 -5.66 -35.92
CA SER A 20 56.87 -4.54 -36.85
C SER A 20 57.74 -3.38 -36.33
N GLY A 21 58.39 -2.67 -37.25
CA GLY A 21 59.11 -1.42 -36.98
C GLY A 21 58.18 -0.23 -36.68
N LYS A 22 58.75 0.93 -36.29
CA LYS A 22 58.00 2.10 -35.79
C LYS A 22 56.93 2.61 -36.76
N LYS A 23 57.26 2.80 -38.04
CA LYS A 23 56.29 3.26 -39.07
C LYS A 23 55.14 2.28 -39.27
N GLN A 24 55.43 0.99 -39.32
CA GLN A 24 54.44 -0.06 -39.57
C GLN A 24 53.53 -0.32 -38.36
N LYS A 25 54.03 -0.11 -37.12
CA LYS A 25 53.20 -0.12 -35.90
C LYS A 25 52.15 0.99 -35.93
N THR A 26 52.51 2.19 -36.38
CA THR A 26 51.56 3.32 -36.51
C THR A 26 50.45 2.95 -37.48
N GLN A 27 50.79 2.45 -38.68
CA GLN A 27 49.81 2.03 -39.68
C GLN A 27 48.87 0.93 -39.17
N LEU A 28 49.41 -0.14 -38.57
CA LEU A 28 48.60 -1.24 -38.01
C LEU A 28 47.66 -0.76 -36.90
N LEU A 29 48.06 0.25 -36.14
CA LEU A 29 47.23 0.86 -35.11
C LEU A 29 46.11 1.70 -35.73
N ASP A 30 46.40 2.48 -36.77
CA ASP A 30 45.42 3.27 -37.53
C ASP A 30 44.37 2.37 -38.18
N ASP A 31 44.80 1.31 -38.89
CA ASP A 31 43.92 0.32 -39.52
C ASP A 31 43.03 -0.39 -38.49
N PHE A 32 43.57 -0.69 -37.30
CA PHE A 32 42.81 -1.30 -36.22
C PHE A 32 41.78 -0.35 -35.61
N CYS A 33 42.12 0.94 -35.48
CA CYS A 33 41.18 1.97 -35.03
C CYS A 33 40.07 2.18 -36.06
N GLU A 34 40.39 2.19 -37.35
CA GLU A 34 39.43 2.33 -38.43
C GLU A 34 38.46 1.14 -38.49
N PHE A 35 38.98 -0.08 -38.39
CA PHE A 35 38.20 -1.31 -38.36
C PHE A 35 37.29 -1.38 -37.12
N THR A 36 37.85 -1.17 -35.92
CA THR A 36 37.10 -1.36 -34.66
C THR A 36 36.28 -0.16 -34.21
N LYS A 37 36.54 1.02 -34.79
CA LYS A 37 36.08 2.34 -34.35
C LYS A 37 36.47 2.65 -32.89
N TYR A 38 37.57 2.07 -32.42
CA TYR A 38 38.10 2.34 -31.09
C TYR A 38 38.99 3.57 -31.08
N HIS A 39 38.97 4.30 -29.96
CA HIS A 39 39.89 5.40 -29.75
C HIS A 39 41.34 4.88 -29.66
N ARG A 40 42.29 5.62 -30.24
CA ARG A 40 43.70 5.21 -30.38
C ARG A 40 44.34 4.75 -29.07
N LYS A 41 44.13 5.49 -27.98
CA LYS A 41 44.63 5.10 -26.64
C LYS A 41 44.08 3.75 -26.16
N TYR A 42 42.83 3.44 -26.45
CA TYR A 42 42.20 2.17 -26.07
C TYR A 42 42.73 1.01 -26.93
N ALA A 43 42.85 1.21 -28.23
CA ALA A 43 43.49 0.24 -29.14
C ALA A 43 44.93 -0.09 -28.72
N LEU A 44 45.72 0.93 -28.39
CA LEU A 44 47.09 0.78 -27.92
C LEU A 44 47.17 -0.01 -26.59
N SER A 45 46.24 0.26 -25.66
CA SER A 45 46.10 -0.50 -24.41
C SER A 45 45.81 -1.99 -24.67
N LEU A 46 44.92 -2.30 -25.62
CA LEU A 46 44.60 -3.67 -26.00
C LEU A 46 45.77 -4.41 -26.64
N LEU A 47 46.54 -3.74 -27.49
CA LEU A 47 47.72 -4.32 -28.16
C LEU A 47 48.88 -4.57 -27.19
N ASN A 48 49.01 -3.74 -26.17
CA ASN A 48 50.09 -3.86 -25.18
C ASN A 48 49.74 -4.81 -24.02
N LYS A 49 48.49 -4.90 -23.57
CA LYS A 49 48.10 -5.75 -22.44
C LYS A 49 47.91 -7.23 -22.84
N PRO A 50 48.35 -8.20 -22.02
CA PRO A 50 48.14 -9.62 -22.31
C PRO A 50 46.64 -9.91 -22.49
N LEU A 51 46.30 -10.68 -23.52
CA LEU A 51 44.91 -11.08 -23.74
C LEU A 51 44.48 -12.06 -22.65
N PRO A 52 43.29 -11.90 -22.04
CA PRO A 52 42.83 -12.85 -21.04
C PRO A 52 42.67 -14.26 -21.66
N LYS A 53 43.32 -15.26 -21.06
CA LYS A 53 43.48 -16.64 -21.57
C LYS A 53 42.15 -17.34 -21.90
N LYS A 54 41.03 -16.99 -21.24
CA LYS A 54 39.70 -17.53 -21.52
C LYS A 54 38.65 -16.42 -21.54
N TRP A 55 37.76 -16.46 -22.52
CA TRP A 55 36.48 -15.77 -22.41
C TRP A 55 35.68 -16.51 -21.33
N LYS A 56 35.40 -15.86 -20.19
CA LYS A 56 34.36 -16.37 -19.29
C LYS A 56 33.05 -16.17 -20.05
N ARG A 57 32.52 -17.22 -20.69
CA ARG A 57 31.12 -17.24 -21.12
C ARG A 57 30.31 -16.85 -19.88
N TYR A 58 29.41 -15.88 -20.05
CA TYR A 58 28.47 -15.56 -18.98
C TYR A 58 27.68 -16.83 -18.67
N GLN A 59 27.96 -17.44 -17.53
CA GLN A 59 27.10 -18.48 -17.00
C GLN A 59 25.97 -17.77 -16.25
N PRO A 60 24.71 -17.89 -16.69
CA PRO A 60 23.61 -17.39 -15.90
C PRO A 60 23.66 -18.09 -14.54
N ARG A 61 23.70 -17.30 -13.46
CA ARG A 61 23.63 -17.84 -12.10
C ARG A 61 22.34 -18.65 -11.97
N THR A 62 22.44 -19.85 -11.40
CA THR A 62 21.27 -20.64 -11.02
C THR A 62 20.39 -19.77 -10.11
N LYS A 63 19.10 -19.67 -10.44
CA LYS A 63 18.17 -18.88 -9.66
C LYS A 63 17.81 -19.69 -8.41
N HIS A 64 18.24 -19.21 -7.24
CA HIS A 64 17.89 -19.81 -5.95
C HIS A 64 16.35 -19.85 -5.73
N TYR A 65 15.67 -18.81 -6.20
CA TYR A 65 14.21 -18.74 -6.25
C TYR A 65 13.75 -19.20 -7.63
N ASP A 66 13.22 -20.42 -7.69
CA ASP A 66 12.66 -21.06 -8.88
C ASP A 66 11.31 -20.45 -9.29
N SER A 67 10.75 -20.90 -10.41
CA SER A 67 9.45 -20.43 -10.89
C SER A 67 8.34 -20.69 -9.87
N ALA A 68 8.31 -21.88 -9.26
CA ALA A 68 7.31 -22.24 -8.26
C ALA A 68 7.29 -21.27 -7.07
N THR A 69 8.45 -20.86 -6.56
CA THR A 69 8.54 -19.87 -5.47
C THR A 69 8.07 -18.49 -5.91
N VAL A 70 8.40 -18.09 -7.14
CA VAL A 70 7.94 -16.82 -7.70
C VAL A 70 6.42 -16.83 -7.87
N ASP A 71 5.85 -17.89 -8.42
CA ASP A 71 4.41 -18.00 -8.66
C ASP A 71 3.62 -17.98 -7.34
N ALA A 72 4.08 -18.71 -6.32
CA ALA A 72 3.49 -18.66 -4.99
C ALA A 72 3.56 -17.26 -4.38
N LEU A 73 4.70 -16.56 -4.50
CA LEU A 73 4.83 -15.17 -4.03
C LEU A 73 3.87 -14.22 -4.77
N LEU A 74 3.66 -14.43 -6.07
CA LEU A 74 2.74 -13.62 -6.87
C LEU A 74 1.27 -13.88 -6.51
N ILE A 75 0.91 -15.10 -6.14
CA ILE A 75 -0.42 -15.41 -5.58
C ILE A 75 -0.62 -14.61 -4.28
N LEU A 76 0.31 -14.72 -3.33
CA LEU A 76 0.26 -13.96 -2.07
C LEU A 76 0.14 -12.45 -2.32
N TRP A 77 0.95 -11.92 -3.24
CA TRP A 77 0.94 -10.50 -3.57
C TRP A 77 -0.39 -10.03 -4.16
N ARG A 78 -1.01 -10.84 -5.03
CA ARG A 78 -2.34 -10.54 -5.61
C ARG A 78 -3.46 -10.67 -4.57
N THR A 79 -3.39 -11.66 -3.69
CA THR A 79 -4.33 -11.82 -2.57
C THR A 79 -4.25 -10.65 -1.58
N ALA A 80 -3.09 -10.01 -1.48
CA ALA A 80 -2.91 -8.79 -0.68
C ALA A 80 -3.22 -7.50 -1.45
N ASP A 81 -3.89 -7.56 -2.61
CA ASP A 81 -4.22 -6.41 -3.47
C ASP A 81 -2.99 -5.61 -3.93
N GLU A 82 -1.93 -6.34 -4.28
CA GLU A 82 -0.72 -5.81 -4.91
C GLU A 82 0.01 -4.71 -4.10
N ILE A 83 -0.11 -4.77 -2.78
CA ILE A 83 0.58 -3.87 -1.85
C ILE A 83 2.10 -3.85 -2.06
N CYS A 84 2.75 -2.76 -1.66
CA CYS A 84 4.20 -2.64 -1.80
C CYS A 84 4.94 -3.73 -0.99
N ALA A 85 6.16 -4.06 -1.46
CA ALA A 85 6.98 -5.11 -0.88
C ALA A 85 7.27 -4.91 0.62
N GLU A 86 7.42 -3.66 1.08
CA GLU A 86 7.63 -3.32 2.49
C GLU A 86 6.45 -3.71 3.39
N ARG A 87 5.23 -3.73 2.83
CA ARG A 87 4.02 -4.16 3.51
C ARG A 87 3.81 -5.67 3.37
N LEU A 88 4.06 -6.22 2.18
CA LEU A 88 3.88 -7.65 1.90
C LEU A 88 4.88 -8.51 2.66
N HIS A 89 6.18 -8.18 2.58
CA HIS A 89 7.27 -9.02 3.10
C HIS A 89 7.05 -9.51 4.55
N PRO A 90 6.73 -8.65 5.53
CA PRO A 90 6.47 -9.11 6.91
C PRO A 90 5.15 -9.88 7.07
N PHE A 91 4.26 -9.84 6.07
CA PHE A 91 2.96 -10.50 6.08
C PHE A 91 2.95 -11.82 5.28
N ILE A 92 4.06 -12.17 4.62
CA ILE A 92 4.16 -13.38 3.77
C ILE A 92 3.86 -14.64 4.57
N GLU A 93 4.44 -14.80 5.76
CA GLU A 93 4.29 -15.99 6.60
C GLU A 93 2.83 -16.19 7.00
N GLU A 94 2.22 -15.17 7.60
CA GLU A 94 0.83 -15.20 8.03
C GLU A 94 -0.14 -15.46 6.87
N LEU A 95 0.04 -14.75 5.75
CA LEU A 95 -0.84 -14.91 4.59
C LEU A 95 -0.66 -16.29 3.94
N LEU A 96 0.56 -16.81 3.88
CA LEU A 96 0.84 -18.13 3.33
C LEU A 96 0.17 -19.21 4.16
N ASP A 97 0.33 -19.17 5.47
CA ASP A 97 -0.28 -20.14 6.37
C ASP A 97 -1.80 -20.10 6.26
N LYS A 98 -2.39 -18.90 6.18
CA LYS A 98 -3.84 -18.76 5.99
C LYS A 98 -4.33 -19.30 4.65
N LEU A 99 -3.60 -19.09 3.56
CA LEU A 99 -3.98 -19.64 2.25
C LEU A 99 -3.85 -21.17 2.19
N ILE A 100 -2.88 -21.74 2.90
CA ILE A 100 -2.74 -23.20 3.02
C ILE A 100 -3.91 -23.76 3.82
N GLU A 101 -4.25 -23.14 4.95
CA GLU A 101 -5.41 -23.52 5.79
C GLU A 101 -6.72 -23.48 5.00
N CYS A 102 -6.93 -22.44 4.19
CA CYS A 102 -8.10 -22.31 3.33
C CYS A 102 -8.05 -23.18 2.06
N GLN A 103 -7.00 -23.99 1.86
CA GLN A 103 -6.78 -24.84 0.68
C GLN A 103 -6.72 -24.07 -0.67
N GLU A 104 -6.40 -22.77 -0.61
CA GLU A 104 -6.30 -21.88 -1.77
C GLU A 104 -4.95 -21.97 -2.50
N ILE A 105 -3.92 -22.47 -1.80
CA ILE A 105 -2.59 -22.67 -2.37
C ILE A 105 -1.98 -23.98 -1.85
N THR A 106 -1.40 -24.76 -2.76
CA THR A 106 -0.58 -25.94 -2.40
C THR A 106 0.88 -25.62 -2.67
N VAL A 107 1.71 -25.71 -1.63
CA VAL A 107 3.13 -25.33 -1.69
C VAL A 107 3.97 -26.46 -1.13
N SER A 108 5.05 -26.83 -1.82
CA SER A 108 5.99 -27.84 -1.30
C SER A 108 6.75 -27.31 -0.07
N PRO A 109 7.22 -28.20 0.83
CA PRO A 109 7.99 -27.77 2.00
C PRO A 109 9.22 -26.92 1.64
N GLU A 110 9.89 -27.23 0.53
CA GLU A 110 11.02 -26.45 0.03
C GLU A 110 10.62 -25.02 -0.37
N VAL A 111 9.51 -24.85 -1.08
CA VAL A 111 9.04 -23.53 -1.50
C VAL A 111 8.57 -22.71 -0.30
N ARG A 112 7.89 -23.34 0.69
CA ARG A 112 7.54 -22.67 1.96
C ARG A 112 8.78 -22.13 2.66
N LEU A 113 9.82 -22.95 2.82
CA LEU A 113 11.08 -22.52 3.43
C LEU A 113 11.76 -21.39 2.65
N LYS A 114 11.73 -21.43 1.30
CA LYS A 114 12.27 -20.34 0.47
C LYS A 114 11.48 -19.04 0.67
N LEU A 115 10.16 -19.10 0.76
CA LEU A 115 9.31 -17.92 0.99
C LEU A 115 9.53 -17.32 2.38
N LEU A 116 9.67 -18.14 3.43
CA LEU A 116 9.93 -17.64 4.78
C LEU A 116 11.32 -16.98 4.91
N LYS A 117 12.30 -17.45 4.16
CA LYS A 117 13.67 -16.89 4.15
C LYS A 117 13.89 -15.78 3.13
N ILE A 118 12.87 -15.42 2.34
CA ILE A 118 13.04 -14.47 1.25
C ILE A 118 13.39 -13.08 1.79
N SER A 119 14.37 -12.42 1.18
CA SER A 119 14.73 -11.05 1.58
C SER A 119 13.78 -10.02 0.95
N LEU A 120 13.55 -8.90 1.65
CA LEU A 120 12.78 -7.77 1.12
C LEU A 120 13.30 -7.29 -0.25
N GLY A 121 14.61 -7.26 -0.45
CA GLY A 121 15.22 -6.86 -1.73
C GLY A 121 14.88 -7.81 -2.87
N THR A 122 14.77 -9.11 -2.59
CA THR A 122 14.33 -10.11 -3.57
C THR A 122 12.84 -9.95 -3.89
N VAL A 123 11.99 -9.76 -2.88
CA VAL A 123 10.55 -9.49 -3.08
C VAL A 123 10.34 -8.28 -3.98
N LYS A 124 11.00 -7.16 -3.68
CA LYS A 124 10.98 -5.93 -4.50
C LYS A 124 11.33 -6.21 -5.96
N LYS A 125 12.40 -6.98 -6.20
CA LYS A 125 12.89 -7.32 -7.54
C LYS A 125 11.93 -8.21 -8.33
N ILE A 126 11.22 -9.12 -7.64
CA ILE A 126 10.23 -10.00 -8.28
C ILE A 126 8.98 -9.18 -8.64
N ILE A 127 8.45 -8.43 -7.67
CA ILE A 127 7.26 -7.60 -7.86
C ILE A 127 7.49 -6.53 -8.94
N SER A 128 8.65 -5.85 -8.94
CA SER A 128 8.93 -4.78 -9.92
C SER A 128 9.00 -5.24 -11.37
N LYS A 129 9.19 -6.54 -11.61
CA LYS A 129 9.17 -7.14 -12.96
C LYS A 129 7.80 -7.61 -13.38
N THR A 130 6.86 -7.64 -12.45
CA THR A 130 5.51 -8.13 -12.68
C THR A 130 4.60 -6.95 -12.96
N LYS A 131 3.74 -7.07 -13.98
CA LYS A 131 2.75 -6.03 -14.26
C LYS A 131 1.68 -6.07 -13.17
N HIS A 132 1.39 -4.91 -12.59
CA HIS A 132 0.22 -4.71 -11.75
C HIS A 132 -1.06 -5.02 -12.53
N ARG A 133 -2.06 -5.58 -11.86
CA ARG A 133 -3.44 -5.57 -12.38
C ARG A 133 -3.84 -4.10 -12.51
N THR A 134 -4.19 -3.68 -13.72
CA THR A 134 -4.59 -2.30 -14.02
C THR A 134 -5.78 -1.90 -13.14
N LEU A 135 -5.51 -1.13 -12.10
CA LEU A 135 -6.53 -0.41 -11.35
C LEU A 135 -6.89 0.84 -12.16
N VAL A 136 -8.14 0.91 -12.63
CA VAL A 136 -8.71 2.10 -13.26
C VAL A 136 -8.73 3.21 -12.22
N LYS A 137 -7.83 4.19 -12.38
CA LYS A 137 -7.80 5.40 -11.55
C LYS A 137 -8.88 6.34 -12.03
N ILE A 138 -10.00 6.36 -11.33
CA ILE A 138 -10.93 7.49 -11.38
C ILE A 138 -10.30 8.58 -10.50
N GLY A 139 -10.43 9.87 -10.83
CA GLY A 139 -9.79 10.98 -10.11
C GLY A 139 -10.78 12.09 -9.73
N GLY A 140 -10.40 12.98 -8.79
CA GLY A 140 -11.15 14.21 -8.49
C GLY A 140 -10.91 14.81 -7.09
N THR A 141 -10.96 16.14 -6.96
CA THR A 141 -10.39 16.94 -5.85
C THR A 141 -11.39 17.73 -5.00
N THR A 142 -10.96 18.00 -3.75
CA THR A 142 -11.23 19.15 -2.82
C THR A 142 -12.52 19.28 -1.96
N LYS A 143 -12.30 19.93 -0.78
CA LYS A 143 -13.11 20.07 0.47
C LYS A 143 -14.00 21.34 0.50
N PRO A 144 -15.01 21.45 1.40
CA PRO A 144 -15.49 22.76 1.89
C PRO A 144 -15.67 22.89 3.43
N GLY A 145 -15.81 24.15 3.89
CA GLY A 145 -15.74 24.63 5.29
C GLY A 145 -17.07 24.82 6.06
N SER A 146 -17.08 25.76 7.02
CA SER A 146 -17.62 25.61 8.39
C SER A 146 -18.67 26.61 8.87
N LEU A 147 -19.39 26.29 9.97
CA LEU A 147 -19.79 27.22 11.06
C LEU A 147 -20.43 26.46 12.27
N LEU A 148 -19.62 25.95 13.22
CA LEU A 148 -20.05 25.55 14.60
C LEU A 148 -18.82 25.35 15.52
N LYS A 149 -17.82 26.23 15.39
CA LYS A 149 -16.43 25.95 15.79
C LYS A 149 -16.10 26.28 17.25
N SER A 150 -16.82 27.18 17.92
CA SER A 150 -16.37 27.77 19.19
C SER A 150 -16.54 26.87 20.41
N GLN A 151 -17.31 25.79 20.32
CA GLN A 151 -17.73 24.99 21.48
C GLN A 151 -17.06 23.60 21.59
N ILE A 152 -16.28 23.18 20.60
CA ILE A 152 -15.57 21.88 20.62
C ILE A 152 -14.10 22.08 20.96
N ALA A 153 -13.61 21.29 21.92
CA ALA A 153 -12.22 21.32 22.37
C ALA A 153 -11.24 21.04 21.21
N ILE A 154 -10.21 21.88 21.10
CA ILE A 154 -9.12 21.74 20.14
C ILE A 154 -8.10 20.75 20.70
N ARG A 155 -7.64 19.77 19.90
CA ARG A 155 -6.54 18.89 20.30
C ARG A 155 -5.20 19.62 20.14
N TYR A 156 -4.42 19.75 21.22
CA TYR A 156 -3.13 20.45 21.23
C TYR A 156 -1.90 19.53 21.10
N LEU A 157 -2.03 18.21 21.35
CA LEU A 157 -0.90 17.26 21.39
C LEU A 157 -0.92 16.23 20.24
N PRO A 158 0.25 15.77 19.76
CA PRO A 158 0.37 14.63 18.86
C PRO A 158 -0.19 13.36 19.52
N TRP A 159 -0.62 12.40 18.70
CA TRP A 159 -0.94 11.07 19.19
C TRP A 159 0.34 10.35 19.63
N GLU A 160 0.57 10.29 20.94
CA GLU A 160 1.62 9.46 21.54
C GLU A 160 0.96 8.38 22.40
N GLU A 161 1.26 7.11 22.10
CA GLU A 161 0.81 5.93 22.85
C GLU A 161 -0.68 5.91 23.22
N VAL A 162 -1.53 6.11 22.22
CA VAL A 162 -2.98 6.03 22.38
C VAL A 162 -3.48 4.59 22.43
N ASP A 163 -4.43 4.34 23.32
CA ASP A 163 -5.19 3.09 23.36
C ASP A 163 -6.13 2.95 22.17
N PRO A 164 -6.53 1.71 21.79
CA PRO A 164 -7.62 1.47 20.86
C PRO A 164 -8.90 2.16 21.33
N GLY A 165 -9.60 2.81 20.38
CA GLY A 165 -10.83 3.55 20.65
C GLY A 165 -10.71 5.05 20.42
N TRP A 166 -9.50 5.58 20.23
CA TRP A 166 -9.30 6.96 19.79
C TRP A 166 -9.27 6.99 18.26
N CYS A 167 -10.29 7.60 17.65
CA CYS A 167 -10.50 7.55 16.21
C CYS A 167 -10.47 8.93 15.55
N GLU A 168 -9.89 9.00 14.35
CA GLU A 168 -10.14 10.08 13.39
C GLU A 168 -11.29 9.68 12.46
N THR A 169 -12.08 10.67 12.03
CA THR A 169 -13.18 10.44 11.09
C THR A 169 -13.30 11.55 10.06
N ASP A 170 -13.79 11.19 8.88
CA ASP A 170 -14.03 12.12 7.78
C ASP A 170 -15.12 11.54 6.85
N THR A 171 -15.70 12.38 6.00
CA THR A 171 -16.56 11.94 4.91
C THR A 171 -15.89 12.07 3.55
N VAL A 172 -16.15 11.10 2.67
CA VAL A 172 -15.68 11.11 1.29
C VAL A 172 -16.88 11.24 0.35
N ALA A 173 -16.95 12.38 -0.33
CA ALA A 173 -17.99 12.68 -1.31
C ALA A 173 -17.87 11.83 -2.59
N HIS A 174 -18.99 11.26 -3.02
CA HIS A 174 -19.15 10.55 -4.30
C HIS A 174 -19.97 11.37 -5.29
N CYS A 175 -19.46 12.54 -5.65
CA CYS A 175 -20.18 13.53 -6.43
C CYS A 175 -19.84 13.54 -7.93
N GLY A 176 -18.83 12.77 -8.38
CA GLY A 176 -18.41 12.78 -9.79
C GLY A 176 -17.85 14.12 -10.29
N GLY A 177 -17.57 15.07 -9.41
CA GLY A 177 -17.18 16.43 -9.76
C GLY A 177 -18.33 17.45 -9.77
N ASP A 178 -19.58 17.02 -9.64
CA ASP A 178 -20.74 17.90 -9.51
C ASP A 178 -21.33 17.81 -8.09
N VAL A 179 -21.31 18.92 -7.36
CA VAL A 179 -21.84 19.02 -5.99
C VAL A 179 -23.34 19.32 -5.92
N SER A 180 -24.02 19.42 -7.06
CA SER A 180 -25.47 19.65 -7.11
C SER A 180 -26.27 18.42 -6.64
N GLY A 181 -27.40 18.65 -5.99
CA GLY A 181 -28.32 17.61 -5.52
C GLY A 181 -27.78 16.76 -4.37
N GLU A 182 -28.49 15.66 -4.08
CA GLU A 182 -28.09 14.69 -3.07
C GLU A 182 -27.30 13.54 -3.69
N PHE A 183 -26.26 13.09 -2.99
CA PHE A 183 -25.43 11.97 -3.38
C PHE A 183 -24.83 11.32 -2.14
N ILE A 184 -24.16 10.19 -2.33
CA ILE A 184 -23.62 9.37 -1.25
C ILE A 184 -22.32 9.96 -0.72
N TYR A 185 -22.16 9.90 0.59
CA TYR A 185 -20.90 10.13 1.30
C TYR A 185 -20.47 8.84 1.99
N SER A 186 -19.21 8.45 1.85
CA SER A 186 -18.65 7.40 2.70
C SER A 186 -18.11 8.02 3.97
N LEU A 187 -18.75 7.76 5.09
CA LEU A 187 -18.17 7.94 6.42
C LEU A 187 -17.03 6.96 6.58
N ASN A 188 -15.87 7.46 6.94
CA ASN A 188 -14.71 6.65 7.26
C ASN A 188 -14.25 6.94 8.69
N VAL A 189 -13.97 5.90 9.45
CA VAL A 189 -13.44 5.98 10.80
C VAL A 189 -12.15 5.17 10.85
N ILE A 190 -11.12 5.72 11.48
CA ILE A 190 -9.85 5.02 11.72
C ILE A 190 -9.40 5.18 13.16
N ASP A 191 -9.15 4.05 13.82
CA ASP A 191 -8.47 3.99 15.11
C ASP A 191 -6.97 4.27 14.94
N ILE A 192 -6.45 5.17 15.76
CA ILE A 192 -5.07 5.64 15.62
C ILE A 192 -4.06 4.65 16.18
N ALA A 193 -4.43 3.90 17.22
CA ALA A 193 -3.56 2.93 17.88
C ALA A 193 -3.22 1.78 16.93
N THR A 194 -4.23 1.17 16.33
CA THR A 194 -4.12 -0.06 15.54
C THR A 194 -4.17 0.19 14.03
N GLY A 195 -4.79 1.28 13.60
CA GLY A 195 -5.14 1.52 12.20
C GLY A 195 -6.42 0.80 11.76
N TRP A 196 -7.19 0.24 12.72
CA TRP A 196 -8.48 -0.39 12.48
C TRP A 196 -9.42 0.61 11.84
N SER A 197 -10.17 0.20 10.83
CA SER A 197 -10.96 1.12 10.04
C SER A 197 -12.31 0.55 9.66
N GLU A 198 -13.32 1.39 9.70
CA GLU A 198 -14.71 1.05 9.46
C GLU A 198 -15.34 2.12 8.55
N GLN A 199 -16.18 1.69 7.60
CA GLN A 199 -16.84 2.58 6.66
C GLN A 199 -18.37 2.40 6.67
N ALA A 200 -19.09 3.48 6.39
CA ALA A 200 -20.53 3.44 6.20
C ALA A 200 -20.96 4.46 5.13
N ALA A 201 -21.99 4.14 4.37
CA ALA A 201 -22.56 5.04 3.37
C ALA A 201 -23.70 5.86 3.95
N ILE A 202 -23.55 7.18 3.87
CA ILE A 202 -24.52 8.20 4.27
C ILE A 202 -25.15 8.77 3.00
N TRP A 203 -26.45 9.02 3.04
CA TRP A 203 -27.14 9.78 2.00
C TRP A 203 -27.12 11.27 2.32
N GLY A 204 -26.53 12.06 1.42
CA GLY A 204 -26.34 13.50 1.66
C GLY A 204 -25.45 13.78 2.87
N LYS A 205 -25.54 15.01 3.38
CA LYS A 205 -24.80 15.48 4.57
C LYS A 205 -25.67 15.66 5.82
N GLY A 206 -26.73 14.86 5.95
CA GLY A 206 -27.67 14.99 7.07
C GLY A 206 -27.05 14.58 8.41
N GLU A 207 -27.20 15.44 9.42
CA GLU A 207 -26.66 15.23 10.77
C GLU A 207 -27.16 13.91 11.41
N GLN A 208 -28.45 13.63 11.27
CA GLN A 208 -29.09 12.43 11.82
C GLN A 208 -28.54 11.17 11.17
N ALA A 209 -28.36 11.19 9.85
CA ALA A 209 -27.81 10.07 9.10
C ALA A 209 -26.34 9.80 9.49
N THR A 210 -25.55 10.85 9.72
CA THR A 210 -24.18 10.72 10.24
C THR A 210 -24.17 10.04 11.61
N LYS A 211 -25.01 10.50 12.55
CA LYS A 211 -25.12 9.91 13.89
C LYS A 211 -25.49 8.42 13.83
N GLU A 212 -26.48 8.06 13.02
CA GLU A 212 -26.91 6.66 12.85
C GLU A 212 -25.80 5.77 12.29
N GLN A 213 -25.04 6.27 11.30
CA GLN A 213 -23.91 5.50 10.76
C GLN A 213 -22.74 5.42 11.75
N VAL A 214 -22.48 6.46 12.55
CA VAL A 214 -21.48 6.41 13.63
C VAL A 214 -21.86 5.34 14.66
N ASP A 215 -23.14 5.25 15.06
CA ASP A 215 -23.60 4.24 16.01
C ASP A 215 -23.49 2.82 15.44
N ARG A 216 -23.84 2.62 14.16
CA ARG A 216 -23.65 1.34 13.45
C ARG A 216 -22.18 0.93 13.33
N ILE A 217 -21.27 1.89 13.13
CA ILE A 217 -19.83 1.62 13.14
C ILE A 217 -19.39 1.23 14.54
N ARG A 218 -19.83 1.98 15.56
CA ARG A 218 -19.48 1.72 16.97
C ARG A 218 -19.92 0.33 17.41
N SER A 219 -21.13 -0.10 17.06
CA SER A 219 -21.70 -1.39 17.49
C SER A 219 -20.95 -2.62 16.96
N ARG A 220 -20.12 -2.46 15.92
CA ARG A 220 -19.36 -3.55 15.32
C ARG A 220 -17.84 -3.44 15.55
N MET A 221 -17.37 -2.37 16.17
CA MET A 221 -15.95 -2.27 16.55
C MET A 221 -15.62 -3.33 17.61
N PRO A 222 -14.41 -3.93 17.56
CA PRO A 222 -13.97 -4.89 18.57
C PRO A 222 -13.54 -4.24 19.89
N PHE A 223 -13.67 -2.93 20.03
CA PHE A 223 -13.30 -2.14 21.20
C PHE A 223 -14.26 -0.95 21.36
N THR A 224 -14.29 -0.39 22.58
CA THR A 224 -15.09 0.80 22.88
C THR A 224 -14.54 2.03 22.16
N LEU A 225 -15.41 2.81 21.53
CA LEU A 225 -15.06 4.11 20.97
C LEU A 225 -14.90 5.13 22.12
N LEU A 226 -13.67 5.54 22.41
CA LEU A 226 -13.32 6.47 23.49
C LEU A 226 -13.36 7.92 23.02
N GLY A 227 -12.97 8.17 21.77
CA GLY A 227 -12.92 9.52 21.23
C GLY A 227 -13.06 9.54 19.71
N LEU A 228 -13.67 10.63 19.22
CA LEU A 228 -13.90 10.86 17.81
C LEU A 228 -13.35 12.24 17.44
N ASN A 229 -12.45 12.28 16.46
CA ASN A 229 -11.82 13.50 15.97
C ASN A 229 -12.16 13.71 14.48
N PRO A 230 -13.29 14.36 14.16
CA PRO A 230 -13.61 14.78 12.81
C PRO A 230 -12.74 15.95 12.31
N ASP A 231 -12.60 16.08 10.99
CA ASP A 231 -12.21 17.37 10.38
C ASP A 231 -13.34 18.41 10.56
N ASN A 232 -13.09 19.67 10.21
CA ASN A 232 -13.98 20.80 10.42
C ASN A 232 -15.26 20.82 9.54
N GLY A 233 -15.72 19.65 9.07
CA GLY A 233 -16.94 19.50 8.27
C GLY A 233 -18.20 19.73 9.10
N SER A 234 -19.18 20.44 8.53
CA SER A 234 -20.45 20.73 9.20
C SER A 234 -21.26 19.48 9.51
N GLU A 235 -21.06 18.40 8.75
CA GLU A 235 -21.71 17.10 9.00
C GLU A 235 -21.34 16.45 10.34
N PHE A 236 -20.20 16.84 10.94
CA PHE A 236 -19.72 16.33 12.22
C PHE A 236 -19.81 17.37 13.34
N ILE A 237 -19.63 18.64 12.99
CA ILE A 237 -19.69 19.72 13.96
C ILE A 237 -21.14 20.21 14.07
N ASN A 238 -21.97 19.42 14.74
CA ASN A 238 -23.37 19.73 15.01
C ASN A 238 -23.84 19.25 16.40
N TRP A 239 -24.99 19.77 16.84
CA TRP A 239 -25.56 19.47 18.16
C TRP A 239 -26.01 18.02 18.31
N GLN A 240 -26.43 17.36 17.24
CA GLN A 240 -26.90 15.98 17.30
C GLN A 240 -25.75 15.02 17.62
N LEU A 241 -24.63 15.14 16.91
CA LEU A 241 -23.44 14.33 17.15
C LEU A 241 -22.81 14.69 18.49
N PHE A 242 -22.77 15.98 18.86
CA PHE A 242 -22.27 16.40 20.17
C PHE A 242 -23.06 15.77 21.33
N ARG A 243 -24.39 15.85 21.31
CA ARG A 243 -25.24 15.22 22.35
C ARG A 243 -25.12 13.70 22.35
N TYR A 244 -25.03 13.08 21.18
CA TYR A 244 -24.79 11.65 21.06
C TYR A 244 -23.45 11.25 21.70
N CYS A 245 -22.38 11.99 21.42
CA CYS A 245 -21.07 11.76 22.01
C CYS A 245 -21.09 11.93 23.52
N GLN A 246 -21.71 13.01 24.04
CA GLN A 246 -21.88 13.20 25.49
C GLN A 246 -22.64 12.05 26.16
N LYS A 247 -23.77 11.63 25.56
CA LYS A 247 -24.59 10.53 26.09
C LYS A 247 -23.84 9.19 26.15
N ASN A 248 -22.91 8.98 25.23
CA ASN A 248 -22.16 7.72 25.12
C ASN A 248 -20.72 7.84 25.65
N GLU A 249 -20.41 8.92 26.38
CA GLU A 249 -19.07 9.17 26.95
C GLU A 249 -17.93 9.17 25.91
N ILE A 250 -18.24 9.55 24.67
CA ILE A 250 -17.28 9.67 23.59
C ILE A 250 -16.70 11.08 23.61
N ASN A 251 -15.38 11.19 23.71
CA ASN A 251 -14.69 12.47 23.67
C ASN A 251 -14.65 13.02 22.23
N LEU A 252 -15.54 13.98 21.92
CA LEU A 252 -15.58 14.66 20.64
C LEU A 252 -14.56 15.80 20.62
N THR A 253 -13.53 15.66 19.80
CA THR A 253 -12.46 16.67 19.64
C THR A 253 -12.46 17.22 18.22
N ARG A 254 -11.73 18.31 17.97
CA ARG A 254 -11.51 18.82 16.62
C ARG A 254 -10.05 19.14 16.34
N SER A 255 -9.70 19.02 15.07
CA SER A 255 -8.41 19.44 14.55
C SER A 255 -8.30 20.96 14.44
N ARG A 256 -7.08 21.49 14.64
CA ARG A 256 -6.85 22.94 14.60
C ARG A 256 -7.10 23.49 13.21
N ALA A 257 -7.67 24.69 13.13
CA ALA A 257 -7.84 25.39 11.86
C ALA A 257 -6.46 25.59 11.19
N TYR A 258 -6.37 25.29 9.89
CA TYR A 258 -5.16 25.40 9.07
C TYR A 258 -3.99 24.45 9.40
N HIS A 259 -4.21 23.42 10.24
CA HIS A 259 -3.20 22.38 10.52
C HIS A 259 -3.53 21.04 9.83
N LYS A 260 -3.20 20.94 8.54
CA LYS A 260 -3.46 19.74 7.70
C LYS A 260 -2.84 18.43 8.26
N ASN A 261 -1.82 18.52 9.11
CA ASN A 261 -1.17 17.34 9.69
C ASN A 261 -1.96 16.69 10.83
N ASP A 262 -2.98 17.37 11.39
CA ASP A 262 -3.74 16.88 12.55
C ASP A 262 -4.68 15.70 12.19
N ASN A 263 -4.96 15.49 10.89
CA ASN A 263 -5.85 14.46 10.31
C ASN A 263 -5.12 13.52 9.33
N ALA A 264 -3.80 13.40 9.45
CA ALA A 264 -2.99 12.69 8.45
C ALA A 264 -3.36 11.19 8.33
N HIS A 265 -3.87 10.57 9.39
CA HIS A 265 -4.22 9.15 9.39
C HIS A 265 -5.51 8.91 8.60
N ILE A 266 -6.54 9.71 8.83
CA ILE A 266 -7.80 9.61 8.09
C ILE A 266 -7.64 10.02 6.62
N GLU A 267 -6.85 11.04 6.29
CA GLU A 267 -6.62 11.43 4.88
C GLU A 267 -5.97 10.29 4.08
N GLN A 268 -4.95 9.63 4.64
CA GLN A 268 -4.34 8.45 4.02
C GLN A 268 -5.35 7.31 3.88
N LYS A 269 -6.17 7.09 4.91
CA LYS A 269 -7.13 5.99 4.93
C LYS A 269 -8.30 6.24 3.99
N ASN A 270 -8.76 7.47 3.79
CA ASN A 270 -9.78 7.81 2.79
C ASN A 270 -9.33 7.39 1.39
N TRP A 271 -8.04 7.54 1.08
CA TRP A 271 -7.50 7.08 -0.18
C TRP A 271 -7.55 5.55 -0.30
N THR A 272 -7.01 4.79 0.67
CA THR A 272 -6.97 3.32 0.56
C THR A 272 -8.33 2.65 0.78
N ALA A 273 -9.13 3.14 1.72
CA ALA A 273 -10.37 2.51 2.18
C ALA A 273 -11.60 2.88 1.32
N VAL A 274 -11.56 4.02 0.62
CA VAL A 274 -12.70 4.50 -0.17
C VAL A 274 -12.32 4.75 -1.61
N ARG A 275 -11.33 5.61 -1.89
CA ARG A 275 -11.03 6.06 -3.26
C ARG A 275 -10.43 4.95 -4.14
N GLN A 276 -9.55 4.12 -3.61
CA GLN A 276 -9.04 2.97 -4.38
C GLN A 276 -10.13 1.94 -4.66
N LEU A 277 -11.09 1.79 -3.75
CA LEU A 277 -12.17 0.80 -3.83
C LEU A 277 -13.25 1.23 -4.84
N LEU A 278 -13.76 2.45 -4.69
CA LEU A 278 -14.97 2.95 -5.38
C LEU A 278 -14.68 4.02 -6.43
N GLY A 279 -13.49 4.61 -6.43
CA GLY A 279 -13.12 5.69 -7.33
C GLY A 279 -13.72 7.04 -6.94
N TYR A 280 -14.11 7.82 -7.96
CA TYR A 280 -14.60 9.19 -7.83
C TYR A 280 -15.90 9.42 -8.61
N SER A 281 -16.54 8.34 -9.08
CA SER A 281 -17.82 8.44 -9.78
C SER A 281 -18.91 9.08 -8.91
N ARG A 282 -19.93 9.62 -9.56
CA ARG A 282 -21.13 10.09 -8.89
C ARG A 282 -21.99 8.90 -8.49
N PHE A 283 -22.39 8.84 -7.22
CA PHE A 283 -23.30 7.83 -6.70
C PHE A 283 -24.46 8.52 -5.98
N ASP A 284 -25.60 8.63 -6.65
CA ASP A 284 -26.77 9.43 -6.28
C ASP A 284 -28.09 8.63 -6.39
N LYS A 285 -28.04 7.32 -6.17
CA LYS A 285 -29.23 6.44 -6.07
C LYS A 285 -29.26 5.72 -4.72
N ARG A 286 -30.44 5.64 -4.07
CA ARG A 286 -30.59 4.98 -2.76
C ARG A 286 -30.15 3.52 -2.74
N ILE A 287 -30.42 2.79 -3.82
CA ILE A 287 -29.95 1.39 -4.00
C ILE A 287 -28.42 1.28 -3.92
N GLN A 288 -27.68 2.28 -4.40
CA GLN A 288 -26.22 2.29 -4.31
C GLN A 288 -25.76 2.43 -2.85
N GLN A 289 -26.49 3.19 -2.02
CA GLN A 289 -26.18 3.35 -0.60
C GLN A 289 -26.30 2.01 0.13
N GLU A 290 -27.35 1.23 -0.18
CA GLU A 290 -27.54 -0.11 0.36
C GLU A 290 -26.41 -1.05 -0.09
N MET A 291 -26.06 -1.03 -1.38
CA MET A 291 -24.94 -1.83 -1.91
C MET A 291 -23.59 -1.46 -1.28
N PHE A 292 -23.35 -0.17 -0.98
CA PHE A 292 -22.14 0.26 -0.29
C PHE A 292 -22.11 -0.28 1.14
N ASN A 293 -23.21 -0.14 1.88
CA ASN A 293 -23.29 -0.62 3.26
C ASN A 293 -23.17 -2.15 3.35
N ASP A 294 -23.78 -2.88 2.41
CA ASP A 294 -23.62 -4.32 2.26
C ASP A 294 -22.14 -4.70 2.03
N LEU A 295 -21.47 -4.05 1.07
CA LEU A 295 -20.03 -4.27 0.83
C LEU A 295 -19.16 -3.93 2.06
N TYR A 296 -19.45 -2.81 2.73
CA TYR A 296 -18.67 -2.36 3.87
C TYR A 296 -18.79 -3.29 5.08
N VAL A 297 -20.01 -3.75 5.36
CA VAL A 297 -20.30 -4.60 6.53
C VAL A 297 -19.80 -6.02 6.32
N ASN A 298 -19.99 -6.59 5.14
CA ASN A 298 -19.86 -8.03 4.95
C ASN A 298 -18.48 -8.48 4.45
N GLU A 299 -17.77 -7.66 3.67
CA GLU A 299 -16.47 -8.06 3.13
C GLU A 299 -15.36 -7.04 3.41
N TRP A 300 -15.62 -5.77 3.13
CA TRP A 300 -14.55 -4.77 3.07
C TRP A 300 -13.89 -4.55 4.43
N ARG A 301 -14.67 -4.46 5.51
CA ARG A 301 -14.12 -4.32 6.87
C ARG A 301 -13.20 -5.49 7.25
N PHE A 302 -13.54 -6.71 6.86
CA PHE A 302 -12.73 -7.89 7.18
C PHE A 302 -11.45 -7.89 6.34
N TYR A 303 -11.58 -7.63 5.04
CA TYR A 303 -10.42 -7.55 4.16
C TYR A 303 -9.42 -6.46 4.61
N LEU A 304 -9.92 -5.26 4.91
CA LEU A 304 -9.12 -4.10 5.30
C LEU A 304 -8.45 -4.28 6.67
N ASN A 305 -9.12 -4.92 7.64
CA ASN A 305 -8.59 -5.02 9.01
C ASN A 305 -7.75 -6.29 9.24
N PHE A 306 -8.03 -7.39 8.53
CA PHE A 306 -7.34 -8.67 8.74
C PHE A 306 -6.30 -8.99 7.67
N PHE A 307 -6.42 -8.45 6.44
CA PHE A 307 -5.56 -8.84 5.31
C PHE A 307 -4.79 -7.68 4.66
N GLN A 308 -4.92 -6.46 5.20
CA GLN A 308 -4.20 -5.28 4.70
C GLN A 308 -3.19 -4.76 5.75
N PRO A 309 -1.93 -5.22 5.72
CA PRO A 309 -0.90 -4.74 6.63
C PRO A 309 -0.59 -3.28 6.35
N THR A 310 -0.52 -2.42 7.36
CA THR A 310 -0.20 -0.99 7.21
C THR A 310 1.14 -0.67 7.87
N MET A 311 1.79 0.44 7.50
CA MET A 311 3.00 0.92 8.18
C MET A 311 2.65 2.11 9.08
N LYS A 312 3.17 2.14 10.31
CA LYS A 312 3.11 3.32 11.19
C LYS A 312 4.45 4.04 11.17
N LEU A 313 4.41 5.37 11.15
CA LEU A 313 5.61 6.20 11.23
C LEU A 313 6.22 6.04 12.62
N LYS A 314 7.49 5.67 12.68
CA LYS A 314 8.27 5.57 13.92
C LYS A 314 8.98 6.88 14.22
N GLU A 315 9.58 7.47 13.19
CA GLU A 315 10.43 8.64 13.36
C GLU A 315 10.43 9.48 12.09
N LYS A 316 10.48 10.80 12.23
CA LYS A 316 10.69 11.73 11.13
C LYS A 316 11.87 12.62 11.47
N ILE A 317 13.00 12.36 10.82
CA ILE A 317 14.22 13.15 10.97
C ILE A 317 14.21 14.22 9.88
N LYS A 318 14.26 15.49 10.25
CA LYS A 318 14.41 16.61 9.31
C LYS A 318 15.84 17.11 9.38
N ASP A 319 16.53 17.04 8.24
CA ASP A 319 17.83 17.69 8.08
C ASP A 319 17.58 19.21 7.94
N THR A 320 18.03 19.97 8.93
CA THR A 320 17.85 21.42 9.00
C THR A 320 18.71 22.18 8.00
N LYS A 321 19.80 21.57 7.49
CA LYS A 321 20.69 22.19 6.49
C LYS A 321 20.17 22.00 5.07
N THR A 322 19.63 20.82 4.76
CA THR A 322 19.14 20.51 3.40
C THR A 322 17.63 20.62 3.26
N GLY A 323 16.89 20.77 4.36
CA GLY A 323 15.43 20.77 4.40
C GLY A 323 14.80 19.40 4.13
N ARG A 324 15.60 18.36 3.86
CA ARG A 324 15.11 17.01 3.52
C ARG A 324 14.60 16.29 4.77
N SER A 325 13.50 15.56 4.61
CA SER A 325 12.98 14.70 5.69
C SER A 325 13.17 13.22 5.36
N ARG A 326 13.68 12.46 6.33
CA ARG A 326 13.77 10.99 6.29
C ARG A 326 12.74 10.43 7.26
N LYS A 327 11.95 9.47 6.80
CA LYS A 327 10.92 8.80 7.60
C LYS A 327 11.37 7.37 7.88
N LYS A 328 11.35 6.98 9.15
CA LYS A 328 11.55 5.60 9.60
C LYS A 328 10.19 5.05 10.02
N TYR A 329 9.89 3.83 9.60
CA TYR A 329 8.60 3.18 9.87
C TYR A 329 8.81 1.95 10.75
N TYR A 330 7.77 1.59 11.50
CA TYR A 330 7.68 0.26 12.09
C TYR A 330 7.46 -0.80 11.00
N GLN A 331 7.75 -2.05 11.33
CA GLN A 331 7.38 -3.19 10.48
C GLN A 331 5.87 -3.17 10.22
N ALA A 332 5.47 -3.47 8.98
CA ALA A 332 4.07 -3.46 8.62
C ALA A 332 3.32 -4.58 9.35
N LYS A 333 2.13 -4.26 9.87
CA LYS A 333 1.22 -5.19 10.55
C LYS A 333 -0.22 -4.85 10.18
N THR A 334 -1.09 -5.84 10.14
CA THR A 334 -2.54 -5.63 9.97
C THR A 334 -3.12 -4.96 11.21
N PRO A 335 -4.21 -4.18 11.09
CA PRO A 335 -4.93 -3.68 12.25
C PRO A 335 -5.30 -4.77 13.25
N PHE A 336 -5.76 -5.92 12.76
CA PHE A 336 -6.01 -7.12 13.55
C PHE A 336 -4.79 -7.52 14.40
N ARG A 337 -3.59 -7.67 13.81
CA ARG A 337 -2.39 -8.04 14.56
C ARG A 337 -1.99 -6.99 15.59
N ARG A 338 -2.11 -5.70 15.27
CA ARG A 338 -1.84 -4.65 16.26
C ARG A 338 -2.79 -4.69 17.43
N LEU A 339 -4.06 -4.99 17.18
CA LEU A 339 -5.06 -5.10 18.23
C LEU A 339 -4.78 -6.32 19.12
N LEU A 340 -4.43 -7.48 18.55
CA LEU A 340 -4.03 -8.66 19.34
C LEU A 340 -2.80 -8.42 20.22
N GLU A 341 -1.82 -7.66 19.72
CA GLU A 341 -0.59 -7.32 20.43
C GLU A 341 -0.76 -6.18 21.44
N HIS A 342 -1.88 -5.45 21.41
CA HIS A 342 -2.05 -4.27 22.27
C HIS A 342 -2.29 -4.70 23.73
N PRO A 343 -1.62 -4.06 24.71
CA PRO A 343 -1.70 -4.47 26.13
C PRO A 343 -3.11 -4.31 26.73
N LYS A 344 -3.89 -3.32 26.28
CA LYS A 344 -5.26 -3.08 26.78
C LYS A 344 -6.36 -3.89 26.09
N THR A 345 -6.01 -4.74 25.12
CA THR A 345 -7.01 -5.61 24.49
C THR A 345 -7.26 -6.82 25.38
N THR A 346 -8.52 -7.01 25.78
CA THR A 346 -8.90 -8.10 26.70
C THR A 346 -8.76 -9.46 26.02
N GLN A 347 -8.66 -10.53 26.82
CA GLN A 347 -8.57 -11.89 26.26
C GLN A 347 -9.84 -12.23 25.45
N GLU A 348 -11.02 -11.86 25.94
CA GLU A 348 -12.29 -12.03 25.24
C GLU A 348 -12.30 -11.36 23.85
N GLN A 349 -11.76 -10.14 23.74
CA GLN A 349 -11.63 -9.44 22.47
C GLN A 349 -10.66 -10.18 21.54
N LYS A 350 -9.55 -10.71 22.07
CA LYS A 350 -8.58 -11.49 21.28
C LYS A 350 -9.20 -12.77 20.75
N ASP A 351 -9.93 -13.50 21.59
CA ASP A 351 -10.59 -14.76 21.22
C ASP A 351 -11.68 -14.51 20.16
N LEU A 352 -12.48 -13.44 20.32
CA LEU A 352 -13.43 -13.01 19.29
C LEU A 352 -12.73 -12.70 17.97
N LEU A 353 -11.65 -11.93 17.97
CA LEU A 353 -10.92 -11.59 16.74
C LEU A 353 -10.27 -12.82 16.10
N LEU A 354 -9.75 -13.76 16.89
CA LEU A 354 -9.16 -15.00 16.40
C LEU A 354 -10.22 -15.92 15.77
N SER A 355 -11.39 -16.06 16.40
CA SER A 355 -12.51 -16.84 15.83
C SER A 355 -13.01 -16.24 14.51
N ILE A 356 -13.13 -14.91 14.43
CA ILE A 356 -13.44 -14.21 13.18
C ILE A 356 -12.35 -14.53 12.15
N TYR A 357 -11.07 -14.32 12.47
CA TYR A 357 -9.97 -14.59 11.55
C TYR A 357 -9.95 -16.04 11.04
N ALA A 358 -10.23 -17.01 11.90
CA ALA A 358 -10.33 -18.42 11.52
C ALA A 358 -11.41 -18.65 10.43
N SER A 359 -12.56 -17.99 10.56
CA SER A 359 -13.68 -18.11 9.60
C SER A 359 -13.45 -17.45 8.24
N LEU A 360 -12.48 -16.53 8.13
CA LEU A 360 -12.30 -15.73 6.92
C LEU A 360 -11.41 -16.42 5.90
N ASN A 361 -11.81 -16.39 4.63
CA ASN A 361 -10.96 -16.75 3.50
C ASN A 361 -10.65 -15.48 2.66
N PRO A 362 -9.37 -15.05 2.56
CA PRO A 362 -9.02 -13.82 1.87
C PRO A 362 -9.29 -13.83 0.36
N ILE A 363 -9.20 -14.99 -0.32
CA ILE A 363 -9.50 -15.08 -1.75
C ILE A 363 -11.00 -14.98 -1.99
N GLN A 364 -11.80 -15.69 -1.19
CA GLN A 364 -13.26 -15.59 -1.27
C GLN A 364 -13.74 -14.16 -0.98
N LEU A 365 -13.18 -13.49 0.04
CA LEU A 365 -13.45 -12.08 0.31
C LEU A 365 -13.16 -11.20 -0.92
N GLN A 366 -11.99 -11.34 -1.54
CA GLN A 366 -11.66 -10.59 -2.75
C GLN A 366 -12.63 -10.86 -3.91
N GLN A 367 -13.03 -12.11 -4.12
CA GLN A 367 -13.99 -12.47 -5.17
C GLN A 367 -15.35 -11.80 -4.92
N GLN A 368 -15.87 -11.84 -3.69
CA GLN A 368 -17.14 -11.19 -3.34
C GLN A 368 -17.05 -9.67 -3.44
N ILE A 369 -15.95 -9.06 -2.98
CA ILE A 369 -15.69 -7.63 -3.15
C ILE A 369 -15.74 -7.25 -4.63
N ASN A 370 -14.99 -7.95 -5.49
CA ASN A 370 -14.96 -7.66 -6.91
C ASN A 370 -16.34 -7.82 -7.56
N LYS A 371 -17.09 -8.86 -7.22
CA LYS A 371 -18.46 -9.09 -7.68
C LYS A 371 -19.39 -7.92 -7.29
N LYS A 372 -19.37 -7.50 -6.02
CA LYS A 372 -20.18 -6.36 -5.55
C LYS A 372 -19.76 -5.04 -6.20
N LEU A 373 -18.46 -4.81 -6.38
CA LEU A 373 -17.97 -3.62 -7.09
C LEU A 373 -18.41 -3.60 -8.56
N GLU A 374 -18.42 -4.74 -9.25
CA GLU A 374 -18.95 -4.83 -10.61
C GLU A 374 -20.45 -4.51 -10.66
N LEU A 375 -21.24 -5.01 -9.71
CA LEU A 375 -22.67 -4.66 -9.61
C LEU A 375 -22.85 -3.17 -9.36
N ILE A 376 -22.10 -2.59 -8.42
CA ILE A 376 -22.10 -1.14 -8.16
C ILE A 376 -21.75 -0.37 -9.44
N ARG A 377 -20.71 -0.77 -10.18
CA ARG A 377 -20.33 -0.13 -11.45
C ARG A 377 -21.42 -0.22 -12.51
N LYS A 378 -22.19 -1.31 -12.57
CA LYS A 378 -23.32 -1.42 -13.51
C LYS A 378 -24.42 -0.41 -13.23
N THR A 379 -24.56 0.08 -11.99
CA THR A 379 -25.55 1.13 -11.64
C THR A 379 -25.16 2.54 -12.10
N LEU A 380 -23.91 2.74 -12.52
CA LEU A 380 -23.40 4.00 -13.09
C LEU A 380 -23.74 4.16 -14.57
N LYS A 381 -24.07 3.06 -15.24
CA LYS A 381 -24.71 3.09 -16.56
C LYS A 381 -26.18 3.44 -16.39
#